data_AF-A0A5P9GY93-F1
#
_entry.id   AF-A0A5P9GY93-F1
#
_cell.length_a   1.000
_cell.length_b   1.000
_cell.length_c   1.000
_cell.angle_alpha   90.00
_cell.angle_beta   90.00
_cell.angle_gamma   90.00
#
_symmetry.space_group_name_H-M   'P 1'
#
loop_
_entity.id
_entity.type
_entity.pdbx_description
1 polymer ?
#
loop_
_entity_poly.entity_id
_entity_poly.type
_entity_poly.pdbx_seq_one_letter_code
_entity_poly.pdbx_strand_id
1 'polypeptide(L)' 'MTDDEIAEELMRLARARGAGKTFCPSEAARVLSEEWRDLMPRVREVAAGLPLVATQKGVAVDPVEATGPIRLGLAEGET' A
#
# COMPACT_ATOMS: atom_id res chain seq x y z
N MET A 1 -16.60 -2.01 -0.64
CA MET A 1 -15.16 -2.14 -0.38
C MET A 1 -14.93 -2.07 1.10
N THR A 2 -14.54 -3.18 1.69
CA THR A 2 -14.18 -3.30 3.10
C THR A 2 -12.67 -3.12 3.29
N ASP A 3 -12.24 -2.95 4.54
CA ASP A 3 -10.82 -2.89 4.86
C ASP A 3 -10.11 -4.21 4.59
N ASP A 4 -10.81 -5.32 4.81
CA ASP A 4 -10.28 -6.66 4.55
C ASP A 4 -9.99 -6.85 3.06
N GLU A 5 -10.89 -6.41 2.17
CA GLU A 5 -10.66 -6.46 0.71
C GLU A 5 -9.44 -5.62 0.29
N ILE A 6 -9.27 -4.44 0.90
CA ILE A 6 -8.11 -3.58 0.65
C ILE A 6 -6.83 -4.25 1.16
N ALA A 7 -6.88 -4.81 2.38
CA ALA A 7 -5.74 -5.46 3.02
C ALA A 7 -5.27 -6.68 2.25
N GLU A 8 -6.20 -7.51 1.80
CA GLU A 8 -5.93 -8.68 0.96
C GLU A 8 -5.22 -8.28 -0.33
N GLU A 9 -5.71 -7.27 -1.04
CA GLU A 9 -5.11 -6.84 -2.30
C GLU A 9 -3.73 -6.19 -2.10
N LEU A 10 -3.55 -5.37 -1.07
CA LEU A 10 -2.25 -4.81 -0.70
C LEU A 10 -1.22 -5.90 -0.40
N MET A 11 -1.58 -6.88 0.43
CA MET A 11 -0.69 -7.99 0.78
C MET A 11 -0.45 -8.92 -0.41
N ARG A 12 -1.44 -9.14 -1.28
CA ARG A 12 -1.29 -9.90 -2.52
C ARG A 12 -0.24 -9.26 -3.42
N LEU A 13 -0.32 -7.94 -3.64
CA LEU A 13 0.66 -7.19 -4.45
C LEU A 13 2.06 -7.21 -3.82
N ALA A 14 2.15 -7.04 -2.50
CA ALA A 14 3.41 -7.07 -1.77
C ALA A 14 4.10 -8.44 -1.90
N ARG A 15 3.38 -9.53 -1.63
CA ARG A 15 3.89 -10.91 -1.74
C ARG A 15 4.24 -11.31 -3.16
N ALA A 16 3.41 -10.93 -4.15
CA ALA A 16 3.69 -11.20 -5.56
C ALA A 16 4.98 -10.52 -6.05
N ARG A 17 5.34 -9.38 -5.46
CA ARG A 17 6.58 -8.66 -5.76
C ARG A 17 7.80 -9.22 -5.02
N GLY A 18 7.60 -9.69 -3.79
CA GLY A 18 8.65 -10.25 -2.95
C GLY A 18 9.50 -9.20 -2.22
N ALA A 19 10.40 -9.69 -1.36
CA ALA A 19 11.23 -8.87 -0.48
C ALA A 19 12.05 -7.80 -1.24
N GLY A 20 12.10 -6.59 -0.68
CA GLY A 20 12.85 -5.45 -1.23
C GLY A 20 12.24 -4.83 -2.50
N LYS A 21 11.11 -5.35 -2.99
CA LYS A 21 10.37 -4.77 -4.11
C LYS A 21 9.19 -3.95 -3.60
N THR A 22 8.80 -2.93 -4.38
CA THR A 22 7.75 -2.00 -3.99
C THR A 22 6.72 -1.73 -5.07
N PHE A 23 5.54 -1.27 -4.68
CA PHE A 23 4.42 -0.88 -5.56
C PHE A 23 3.81 0.45 -5.11
N CYS A 24 2.88 1.01 -5.89
CA CYS A 24 2.14 2.21 -5.51
C CYS A 24 0.79 1.81 -4.89
N PRO A 25 0.29 2.47 -3.83
CA PRO A 25 -1.04 2.20 -3.27
C PRO A 25 -2.17 2.25 -4.33
N SER A 26 -2.04 3.14 -5.33
CA SER A 26 -3.05 3.27 -6.40
C SER A 26 -3.17 2.03 -7.28
N GLU A 27 -2.17 1.14 -7.28
CA GLU A 27 -2.25 -0.12 -8.02
C GLU A 27 -3.31 -1.04 -7.41
N ALA A 28 -3.31 -1.21 -6.08
CA ALA A 28 -4.38 -1.93 -5.37
C ALA A 28 -5.73 -1.25 -5.60
N ALA A 29 -5.79 0.07 -5.44
CA ALA A 29 -7.06 0.80 -5.58
C ALA A 29 -7.68 0.65 -6.97
N ARG A 30 -6.88 0.63 -8.04
CA ARG A 30 -7.34 0.44 -9.42
C ARG A 30 -7.87 -0.96 -9.71
N VAL A 31 -7.37 -1.97 -9.00
CA VAL A 31 -7.92 -3.33 -9.10
C VAL A 31 -9.30 -3.39 -8.47
N LEU A 32 -9.48 -2.66 -7.37
CA LEU A 32 -10.68 -2.78 -6.55
C LEU A 32 -11.83 -1.83 -6.96
N SER A 33 -11.56 -0.75 -7.68
CA SER A 33 -12.59 0.21 -8.11
C SER A 33 -12.19 1.04 -9.32
N GLU A 34 -13.17 1.37 -10.17
CA GLU A 34 -13.01 2.35 -11.26
C GLU A 34 -12.81 3.78 -10.70
N GLU A 35 -13.48 4.12 -9.60
CA GLU A 35 -13.37 5.40 -8.87
C GLU A 35 -12.25 5.37 -7.81
N TRP A 36 -11.10 4.77 -8.17
CA TRP A 36 -9.99 4.47 -7.26
C TRP A 36 -9.41 5.68 -6.52
N ARG A 37 -9.61 6.92 -7.03
CA ARG A 37 -9.08 8.13 -6.39
C ARG A 37 -9.73 8.38 -5.04
N ASP A 38 -11.03 8.18 -4.95
CA ASP A 38 -11.80 8.41 -3.72
C ASP A 38 -11.48 7.35 -2.65
N LEU A 39 -10.97 6.19 -3.09
CA LEU A 39 -10.50 5.14 -2.19
C LEU A 39 -9.12 5.42 -1.58
N MET A 40 -8.33 6.34 -2.14
CA MET A 40 -6.93 6.51 -1.74
C MET A 40 -6.70 6.85 -0.27
N PRO A 41 -7.51 7.70 0.39
CA PRO A 41 -7.39 7.90 1.84
C PRO A 41 -7.52 6.58 2.60
N ARG A 42 -8.55 5.76 2.27
CA ARG A 42 -8.78 4.50 2.97
C ARG A 42 -7.69 3.45 2.70
N VAL A 43 -7.18 3.36 1.47
CA VAL A 43 -6.06 2.46 1.16
C VAL A 43 -4.82 2.80 1.98
N ARG A 44 -4.54 4.09 2.18
CA ARG A 44 -3.39 4.53 2.99
C ARG A 44 -3.56 4.20 4.46
N GLU A 45 -4.77 4.39 5.00
CA GLU A 45 -5.11 4.01 6.38
C GLU A 45 -4.95 2.51 6.61
N VAL A 46 -5.48 1.68 5.71
CA VAL A 46 -5.34 0.22 5.81
C VAL A 46 -3.87 -0.19 5.67
N ALA A 47 -3.13 0.39 4.73
CA ALA A 47 -1.70 0.10 4.56
C ALA A 47 -0.87 0.42 5.82
N ALA A 48 -1.24 1.43 6.61
CA ALA A 48 -0.56 1.78 7.86
C ALA A 48 -0.69 0.70 8.94
N GLY A 49 -1.75 -0.11 8.91
CA GLY A 49 -1.98 -1.21 9.85
C GLY A 49 -1.40 -2.55 9.41
N LEU A 50 -0.82 -2.61 8.22
CA LEU A 50 -0.22 -3.82 7.66
C LEU A 50 1.28 -3.86 7.94
N PRO A 51 1.92 -5.04 7.82
CA PRO A 51 3.37 -5.15 7.92
C PRO A 51 4.08 -4.61 6.66
N LEU A 52 3.64 -3.46 6.16
CA LEU A 52 4.20 -2.78 5.01
C LEU A 52 5.02 -1.57 5.45
N VAL A 53 6.09 -1.29 4.71
CA VAL A 53 6.86 -0.06 4.83
C VAL A 53 6.48 0.87 3.68
N ALA A 54 5.99 2.06 4.04
CA ALA A 54 5.80 3.15 3.10
C ALA A 54 7.07 3.97 2.97
N THR A 55 7.46 4.28 1.73
CA THR A 55 8.60 5.14 1.43
C THR A 55 8.21 6.24 0.44
N GLN A 56 8.81 7.41 0.60
CA GLN A 56 8.76 8.49 -0.36
C GLN A 56 10.18 8.95 -0.66
N LYS A 57 10.55 8.95 -1.94
CA LYS A 57 11.92 9.28 -2.39
C LYS A 57 12.99 8.46 -1.65
N GLY A 58 12.69 7.19 -1.33
CA GLY A 58 13.58 6.27 -0.61
C GLY A 58 13.60 6.45 0.91
N VAL A 59 12.87 7.41 1.47
CA VAL A 59 12.80 7.66 2.92
C VAL A 59 11.52 7.07 3.47
N ALA A 60 11.59 6.38 4.62
CA ALA A 60 10.40 5.87 5.30
C ALA A 60 9.48 7.01 5.73
N VAL A 61 8.18 6.84 5.51
CA VAL A 61 7.14 7.84 5.83
C VAL A 61 5.89 7.15 6.37
N ASP A 62 5.06 7.88 7.10
CA ASP A 62 3.69 7.44 7.38
C ASP A 62 2.85 7.56 6.08
N PRO A 63 2.19 6.49 5.60
CA PRO A 63 1.39 6.55 4.38
C PRO A 63 0.15 7.46 4.49
N VAL A 64 -0.36 7.72 5.69
CA VAL A 64 -1.51 8.61 5.94
C VAL A 64 -1.10 10.07 5.85
N GLU A 65 0.01 10.43 6.48
CA GLU A 65 0.51 11.82 6.52
C GLU A 65 1.29 12.22 5.24
N ALA A 66 1.85 11.25 4.52
CA ALA A 66 2.69 11.52 3.36
C ALA A 66 1.91 12.17 2.20
N THR A 67 2.33 13.38 1.83
CA THR A 67 1.76 14.11 0.69
C THR A 67 2.36 13.64 -0.62
N GLY A 68 1.52 13.29 -1.60
CA GLY A 68 1.95 12.88 -2.93
C GLY A 68 2.33 11.40 -3.04
N PRO A 69 3.04 10.99 -4.10
CA PRO A 69 3.32 9.59 -4.37
C PRO A 69 4.18 8.93 -3.30
N ILE A 70 3.80 7.72 -2.91
CA ILE A 70 4.55 6.84 -2.01
C ILE A 70 4.70 5.46 -2.64
N ARG A 71 5.60 4.66 -2.09
CA ARG A 71 5.82 3.26 -2.45
C ARG A 71 5.63 2.38 -1.23
N LEU A 72 4.91 1.28 -1.37
CA LEU A 72 4.72 0.26 -0.34
C LEU A 72 5.58 -0.96 -0.65
N GLY A 73 6.17 -1.59 0.36
CA GLY A 73 6.85 -2.88 0.27
C GLY A 73 6.72 -3.65 1.59
N LEU A 74 7.04 -4.94 1.59
CA LEU A 74 7.06 -5.76 2.81
C LEU A 74 8.06 -5.19 3.82
N ALA A 75 7.72 -5.26 5.11
CA ALA A 75 8.66 -4.98 6.19
C ALA A 75 9.82 -5.98 6.19
N GLU A 76 10.98 -5.56 6.69
CA GLU A 76 12.13 -6.48 6.79
C GLU A 76 11.78 -7.66 7.70
N GLY A 77 12.05 -8.88 7.21
CA GLY A 77 11.73 -10.13 7.93
C GLY A 77 10.40 -10.76 7.54
N GLU A 78 9.56 -10.09 6.74
CA GLU A 78 8.45 -10.76 6.05
C GLU A 78 8.94 -11.41 4.75
N THR A 79 8.63 -12.71 4.60
CA THR A 79 8.90 -13.51 3.39
C THR A 79 7.62 -13.87 2.66
#